data_AF-I1C1C3-F1
#
_entry.id   AF-I1C1C3-F1
#
_cell.length_a   1.000
_cell.length_b   1.000
_cell.length_c   1.000
_cell.angle_alpha   90.00
_cell.angle_beta   90.00
_cell.angle_gamma   90.00
#
_symmetry.space_group_name_H-M   'P 1'
#
loop_
_entity.id
_entity.type
_entity.pdbx_description
1 polymer ?
#
loop_
_entity_poly.entity_id
_entity_poly.type
_entity_poly.pdbx_seq_one_letter_code
_entity_poly.pdbx_strand_id
1 'polypeptide(L)'
;MSNKKGSKQHSNVQLGIPDGEIEVDNDAYASKIGGTPLWLDPNTPPSSDYCTCRVCRDKMYLLFQSYAPLPDSAFHRVVYVWACNKRSCMKKEGRFGVYIIKRKR
;
A
#
# COMPACT_ATOMS: atom_id res chain seq x y z
N MET A 1 -26.22 -13.95 -41.26
CA MET A 1 -25.04 -14.41 -40.50
C MET A 1 -24.46 -13.23 -39.73
N SER A 2 -24.28 -13.44 -38.44
CA SER A 2 -23.90 -12.48 -37.39
C SER A 2 -22.59 -11.75 -37.65
N ASN A 3 -22.49 -10.51 -37.14
CA ASN A 3 -21.38 -10.17 -36.25
C ASN A 3 -21.69 -8.92 -35.40
N LYS A 4 -22.28 -9.12 -34.21
CA LYS A 4 -22.28 -8.08 -33.17
C LYS A 4 -20.94 -8.19 -32.43
N LYS A 5 -19.99 -7.31 -32.75
CA LYS A 5 -18.78 -7.12 -31.94
C LYS A 5 -19.21 -6.61 -30.56
N GLY A 6 -19.15 -7.47 -29.56
CA GLY A 6 -19.37 -7.07 -28.17
C GLY A 6 -18.33 -6.02 -27.76
N SER A 7 -18.80 -4.89 -27.27
CA SER A 7 -17.95 -3.85 -26.67
C SER A 7 -17.19 -4.44 -25.49
N LYS A 8 -15.85 -4.41 -25.54
CA LYS A 8 -15.01 -4.79 -24.39
C LYS A 8 -15.29 -3.79 -23.26
N GLN A 9 -15.93 -4.25 -22.18
CA GLN A 9 -16.09 -3.43 -20.97
C GLN A 9 -14.75 -3.40 -20.23
N HIS A 10 -14.17 -2.21 -20.09
CA HIS A 10 -13.01 -1.99 -19.25
C HIS A 10 -13.49 -1.76 -17.80
N SER A 11 -12.95 -2.52 -16.84
CA SER A 11 -13.20 -2.28 -15.42
C SER A 11 -12.22 -1.24 -14.88
N ASN A 12 -12.66 -0.46 -13.89
CA ASN A 12 -11.79 0.49 -13.15
C ASN A 12 -10.89 -0.22 -12.11
N VAL A 13 -10.78 -1.55 -12.20
CA VAL A 13 -9.98 -2.36 -11.30
C VAL A 13 -8.62 -2.57 -11.93
N GLN A 14 -7.58 -2.05 -11.28
CA GLN A 14 -6.20 -2.34 -11.64
C GLN A 14 -5.76 -3.62 -10.91
N LEU A 15 -5.13 -4.54 -11.64
CA LEU A 15 -4.55 -5.75 -11.10
C LEU A 15 -3.03 -5.55 -10.98
N GLY A 16 -2.48 -5.84 -9.81
CA GLY A 16 -1.04 -5.93 -9.62
C GLY A 16 -0.54 -7.31 -10.05
N ILE A 17 0.53 -7.34 -10.84
CA ILE A 17 1.23 -8.57 -11.24
C ILE A 17 2.62 -8.52 -10.61
N PRO A 18 3.15 -9.65 -10.08
CA PRO A 18 4.54 -9.70 -9.62
C PRO A 18 5.49 -9.35 -10.77
N ASP A 19 6.34 -8.36 -10.55
CA ASP A 19 7.32 -7.89 -11.53
C ASP A 19 8.61 -8.73 -11.47
N GLY A 20 9.14 -8.93 -10.26
CA GLY A 20 10.34 -9.72 -9.99
C GLY A 20 10.71 -9.70 -8.50
N GLU A 21 11.85 -10.31 -8.17
CA GLU A 21 12.41 -10.19 -6.83
C GLU A 21 13.04 -8.80 -6.62
N ILE A 22 12.98 -8.30 -5.39
CA ILE A 22 13.64 -7.05 -5.00
C ILE A 22 15.04 -7.41 -4.50
N GLU A 23 16.06 -7.16 -5.32
CA GLU A 23 17.46 -7.41 -4.95
C GLU A 23 17.96 -6.41 -3.89
N VAL A 24 17.62 -5.12 -4.08
CA VAL A 24 17.97 -4.02 -3.17
C VAL A 24 16.73 -3.23 -2.85
N ASP A 25 16.38 -3.19 -1.57
CA ASP A 25 15.20 -2.47 -1.08
C ASP A 25 15.55 -1.01 -0.76
N ASN A 26 15.69 -0.19 -1.81
CA ASN A 26 16.04 1.24 -1.70
C ASN A 26 15.17 2.18 -2.54
N ASP A 27 14.14 1.67 -3.23
CA ASP A 27 13.19 2.47 -4.01
C ASP A 27 11.84 2.65 -3.29
N ALA A 28 11.51 3.89 -2.91
CA ALA A 28 10.23 4.23 -2.29
C ALA A 28 9.02 4.10 -3.25
N TYR A 29 9.26 4.01 -4.56
CA TYR A 29 8.25 3.80 -5.58
C TYR A 29 8.00 2.32 -5.89
N ALA A 30 8.85 1.41 -5.42
CA ALA A 30 8.61 -0.01 -5.55
C ALA A 30 7.39 -0.43 -4.72
N SER A 31 6.52 -1.23 -5.32
CA SER A 31 5.43 -1.89 -4.61
C SER A 31 5.91 -3.22 -4.06
N LYS A 32 5.72 -3.46 -2.77
CA LYS A 32 6.24 -4.64 -2.06
C LYS A 32 5.31 -5.10 -0.94
N ILE A 33 5.46 -6.38 -0.59
CA ILE A 33 4.77 -7.02 0.53
C ILE A 33 5.80 -7.23 1.65
N GLY A 34 5.48 -6.81 2.86
CA GLY A 34 6.38 -6.93 4.01
C GLY A 34 7.58 -5.99 3.98
N GLY A 35 8.61 -6.34 4.76
CA GLY A 35 9.87 -5.61 4.85
C GLY A 35 9.82 -4.37 5.74
N THR A 36 10.82 -3.50 5.59
CA THR A 36 10.90 -2.20 6.26
C THR A 36 10.37 -1.12 5.31
N PRO A 37 9.52 -0.18 5.77
CA PRO A 37 8.99 0.84 4.88
C PRO A 37 10.09 1.78 4.37
N LEU A 38 10.01 2.13 3.08
CA LEU A 38 10.78 3.22 2.48
C LEU A 38 9.88 4.43 2.31
N TRP A 39 10.20 5.54 2.95
CA TRP A 39 9.36 6.73 2.96
C TRP A 39 9.46 7.48 1.63
N LEU A 40 8.30 7.80 1.02
CA LEU A 40 8.24 8.60 -0.21
C LEU A 40 8.86 9.99 -0.03
N ASP A 41 8.72 10.56 1.15
CA ASP A 41 9.46 11.74 1.60
C ASP A 41 10.19 11.38 2.91
N PRO A 42 11.53 11.25 2.89
CA PRO A 42 12.33 10.94 4.07
C PRO A 42 12.19 11.97 5.20
N ASN A 43 11.79 13.21 4.89
CA ASN A 43 11.65 14.28 5.89
C ASN A 43 10.29 14.26 6.59
N THR A 44 9.32 13.53 6.07
CA THR A 44 7.97 13.45 6.63
C THR A 44 7.52 12.00 6.84
N PRO A 45 8.22 11.22 7.68
CA PRO A 45 7.78 9.88 8.04
C PRO A 45 6.44 9.93 8.81
N PRO A 46 5.61 8.89 8.73
CA PRO A 46 4.36 8.83 9.48
C PRO A 46 4.60 8.81 11.00
N SER A 47 3.62 9.34 11.75
CA SER A 47 3.59 9.13 13.21
C SER A 47 3.64 7.63 13.53
N SER A 48 4.31 7.28 14.63
CA SER A 48 4.36 5.91 15.12
C SER A 48 2.99 5.32 15.48
N ASP A 49 1.95 6.17 15.60
CA ASP A 49 0.56 5.74 15.79
C ASP A 49 0.04 4.91 14.62
N TYR A 50 0.51 5.16 13.39
CA TYR A 50 0.13 4.37 12.21
C TYR A 50 0.65 2.93 12.28
N CYS A 51 1.76 2.70 12.98
CA CYS A 51 2.33 1.37 13.18
C CYS A 51 2.10 0.83 14.60
N THR A 52 1.16 1.40 15.37
CA THR A 52 0.81 0.92 16.72
C THR A 52 -0.61 0.37 16.76
N CYS A 53 -0.77 -0.88 17.23
CA CYS A 53 -2.07 -1.52 17.30
C CYS A 53 -2.93 -0.83 18.38
N ARG A 54 -4.15 -0.41 18.02
CA ARG A 54 -5.04 0.25 19.00
C ARG A 54 -5.69 -0.71 19.99
N VAL A 55 -5.58 -2.02 19.73
CA VAL A 55 -6.12 -3.09 20.59
C VAL A 55 -5.12 -3.47 21.69
N CYS A 56 -3.93 -3.95 21.30
CA CYS A 56 -2.91 -4.41 22.26
C CYS A 56 -1.83 -3.39 22.58
N ARG A 57 -1.76 -2.27 21.85
CA ARG A 57 -0.72 -1.22 21.96
C ARG A 57 0.70 -1.64 21.53
N ASP A 58 0.89 -2.86 21.04
CA ASP A 58 2.14 -3.29 20.42
C ASP A 58 2.37 -2.67 19.04
N LYS A 59 3.63 -2.68 18.61
CA LYS A 59 4.01 -2.33 17.24
C LYS A 59 3.50 -3.37 16.23
N MET A 60 3.12 -2.87 15.06
CA MET A 60 2.58 -3.64 13.94
C MET A 60 3.65 -3.85 12.87
N TYR A 61 3.47 -4.88 12.06
CA TYR A 61 4.34 -5.20 10.94
C TYR A 61 3.83 -4.52 9.67
N LEU A 62 4.74 -4.02 8.83
CA LEU A 62 4.36 -3.59 7.49
C LEU A 62 3.87 -4.82 6.72
N LEU A 63 2.65 -4.75 6.21
CA LEU A 63 2.11 -5.77 5.32
C LEU A 63 2.37 -5.43 3.86
N PHE A 64 2.23 -4.15 3.52
CA PHE A 64 2.19 -3.72 2.13
C PHE A 64 2.61 -2.27 1.97
N GLN A 65 3.46 -2.01 0.98
CA GLN A 65 3.79 -0.69 0.47
C GLN A 65 3.48 -0.69 -1.02
N SER A 66 2.75 0.31 -1.53
CA SER A 66 2.48 0.39 -2.96
C SER A 66 2.46 1.81 -3.49
N TYR A 67 3.14 1.97 -4.62
CA TYR A 67 3.01 3.13 -5.47
C TYR A 67 1.69 3.05 -6.24
N ALA A 68 0.81 4.03 -5.99
CA ALA A 68 -0.55 4.06 -6.51
C ALA A 68 -0.82 5.39 -7.23
N PRO A 69 -0.16 5.65 -8.38
CA PRO A 69 -0.38 6.88 -9.15
C PRO A 69 -1.83 6.94 -9.65
N LEU A 70 -2.41 8.13 -9.63
CA LEU A 70 -3.64 8.40 -10.38
C LEU A 70 -3.31 9.03 -11.73
N PRO A 71 -4.01 8.64 -12.81
CA PRO A 71 -3.83 9.22 -14.14
C PRO A 71 -3.93 10.75 -14.13
N ASP A 72 -4.98 11.29 -13.51
CA ASP A 72 -5.30 12.73 -13.52
C ASP A 72 -4.72 13.49 -12.33
N SER A 73 -3.63 13.00 -11.74
CA SER A 73 -3.01 13.63 -10.58
C SER A 73 -1.55 13.96 -10.81
N ALA A 74 -1.18 15.21 -10.57
CA ALA A 74 0.21 15.67 -10.55
C ALA A 74 1.02 15.17 -9.33
N PHE A 75 0.46 14.26 -8.53
CA PHE A 75 1.11 13.71 -7.35
C PHE A 75 1.44 12.24 -7.54
N HIS A 76 2.65 11.86 -7.16
CA HIS A 76 2.94 10.50 -6.72
C HIS A 76 2.17 10.20 -5.43
N ARG A 77 1.81 8.94 -5.25
CA ARG A 77 1.15 8.45 -4.05
C ARG A 77 1.73 7.12 -3.65
N VAL A 78 2.05 6.98 -2.37
CA VAL A 78 2.40 5.69 -1.80
C VAL A 78 1.44 5.39 -0.65
N VAL A 79 0.95 4.15 -0.64
CA VAL A 79 0.10 3.60 0.43
C VAL A 79 0.93 2.62 1.24
N TYR A 80 0.91 2.78 2.56
CA TYR A 80 1.53 1.87 3.51
C TYR A 80 0.45 1.27 4.38
N VAL A 81 0.50 -0.04 4.58
CA VAL A 81 -0.45 -0.79 5.41
C VAL A 81 0.32 -1.59 6.45
N TRP A 82 0.00 -1.38 7.72
CA TRP A 82 0.51 -2.18 8.84
C TRP A 82 -0.59 -3.03 9.45
N ALA A 83 -0.20 -4.15 10.05
CA ALA A 83 -1.12 -4.99 10.82
C ALA A 83 -0.49 -5.60 12.07
N CYS A 84 -1.33 -5.78 13.08
CA CYS A 84 -1.02 -6.58 14.25
C CYS A 84 -1.19 -8.07 13.93
N ASN A 85 -0.17 -8.88 14.25
CA ASN A 85 -0.17 -10.32 14.06
C ASN A 85 -0.66 -11.11 15.30
N LYS A 86 -1.03 -10.45 16.39
CA LYS A 86 -1.54 -11.13 17.59
C LYS A 86 -2.93 -11.71 17.35
N ARG A 87 -3.11 -12.99 17.67
CA ARG A 87 -4.40 -13.70 17.57
C ARG A 87 -5.52 -13.00 18.34
N SER A 88 -5.22 -12.45 19.52
CA SER A 88 -6.16 -11.71 20.35
C SER A 88 -6.67 -10.40 19.73
N CYS A 89 -5.98 -9.88 18.70
CA CYS A 89 -6.34 -8.66 17.98
C CYS A 89 -7.06 -8.94 16.67
N MET A 90 -7.13 -10.19 16.21
CA MET A 90 -7.81 -10.54 14.96
C MET A 90 -9.29 -10.16 15.00
N LYS A 91 -9.82 -9.72 13.86
CA LYS A 91 -11.21 -9.27 13.67
C LYS A 91 -11.64 -8.07 14.55
N LYS A 92 -10.72 -7.44 15.28
CA LYS A 92 -10.98 -6.21 16.03
C LYS A 92 -10.58 -4.97 15.23
N GLU A 93 -11.32 -3.88 15.43
CA GLU A 93 -10.98 -2.59 14.85
C GLU A 93 -9.68 -2.03 15.46
N GLY A 94 -8.90 -1.32 14.65
CA GLY A 94 -7.61 -0.77 15.08
C GLY A 94 -6.45 -1.77 15.10
N ARG A 95 -6.63 -2.97 14.54
CA ARG A 95 -5.54 -3.93 14.26
C ARG A 95 -4.76 -3.63 12.98
N PHE A 96 -5.22 -2.67 12.19
CA PHE A 96 -4.56 -2.18 10.99
C PHE A 96 -4.30 -0.69 11.12
N GLY A 97 -3.22 -0.23 10.50
CA GLY A 97 -2.95 1.17 10.25
C GLY A 97 -2.70 1.38 8.77
N VAL A 98 -3.24 2.46 8.21
CA VAL A 98 -3.06 2.81 6.80
C VAL A 98 -2.57 4.25 6.73
N TYR A 99 -1.43 4.47 6.08
CA TYR A 99 -0.87 5.79 5.82
C TYR A 99 -0.78 6.02 4.32
N ILE A 100 -1.24 7.18 3.86
CA ILE A 100 -1.22 7.58 2.46
C ILE A 100 -0.48 8.91 2.38
N ILE A 101 0.62 8.93 1.64
CA ILE A 101 1.40 10.13 1.39
C ILE A 101 1.32 10.50 -0.08
N LYS A 102 1.38 11.82 -0.35
CA LYS A 102 1.41 12.38 -1.70
C LYS A 102 2.64 13.26 -1.84
N ARG A 103 3.38 13.09 -2.94
CA ARG A 103 4.52 13.96 -3.31
C ARG A 103 4.28 14.48 -4.72
N LYS A 104 4.46 15.78 -4.95
CA LYS A 104 4.30 16.34 -6.31
C LYS A 104 5.32 15.68 -7.24
N ARG A 105 4.90 15.35 -8.47
CA ARG A 105 5.79 14.88 -9.55
C ARG A 105 6.79 15.95 -9.93
#